data_AF-A0A418QSK7-F1
#
_entry.id   AF-A0A418QSK7-F1
#
_cell.length_a   1.000
_cell.length_b   1.000
_cell.length_c   1.000
_cell.angle_alpha   90.00
_cell.angle_beta   90.00
_cell.angle_gamma   90.00
#
_symmetry.space_group_name_H-M   'P 1'
#
loop_
_entity.id
_entity.type
_entity.pdbx_description
1 polymer ?
#
loop_
_entity_poly.entity_id
_entity_poly.type
_entity_poly.pdbx_seq_one_letter_code
_entity_poly.pdbx_strand_id
1 'polypeptide(L)'
;MRRALLIAALLGLTGAAQVAAPAAEAPVTLHLSREPGLSAGVRAALRGLPGDVETVVLVQDLRTRAVLEARQPDRALIPASTTKLVTAAAVLDERGGAGGWWSAELTVPAAQVGRAAVKAVTLRGSGDPTLSVADGAYSLRALARQAYARGLREVGEVRVDDLAFDSAAWEVPLGAPMTALRLAAWHDDPPVSAQAARERLGDRKRTRL
;
A
#
# COMPACT_ATOMS: atom_id res chain seq x y z
N MET A 1 -7.60 76.08 30.33
CA MET A 1 -8.17 76.25 31.69
C MET A 1 -9.32 75.25 31.85
N ARG A 2 -9.28 74.46 32.95
CA ARG A 2 -10.38 73.73 33.62
C ARG A 2 -11.21 72.74 32.77
N ARG A 3 -10.91 71.42 32.78
CA ARG A 3 -11.34 70.39 33.76
C ARG A 3 -12.84 70.42 34.10
N ALA A 4 -13.59 69.41 33.63
CA ALA A 4 -14.64 68.73 34.39
C ALA A 4 -14.88 67.33 33.82
N LEU A 5 -14.82 66.35 34.72
CA LEU A 5 -14.97 64.91 34.53
C LEU A 5 -16.35 64.48 35.09
N LEU A 6 -16.89 63.41 34.49
CA LEU A 6 -17.82 62.40 35.07
C LEU A 6 -19.27 62.82 35.34
N ILE A 7 -20.20 62.02 34.79
CA ILE A 7 -21.17 61.22 35.55
C ILE A 7 -21.61 60.05 34.65
N ALA A 8 -21.46 58.84 35.19
CA ALA A 8 -21.95 57.59 34.64
C ALA A 8 -23.44 57.40 34.96
N ALA A 9 -24.19 56.73 34.09
CA ALA A 9 -25.42 56.06 34.47
C ALA A 9 -25.60 54.78 33.62
N LEU A 10 -25.44 53.65 34.30
CA LEU A 10 -25.74 52.30 33.84
C LEU A 10 -27.23 52.20 33.46
N LEU A 11 -27.52 51.67 32.26
CA LEU A 11 -28.84 51.21 31.87
C LEU A 11 -28.75 49.79 31.32
N GLY A 12 -29.24 48.85 32.14
CA GLY A 12 -29.99 47.65 31.73
C GLY A 12 -29.36 46.71 30.71
N LEU A 13 -28.49 45.82 31.15
CA LEU A 13 -28.23 44.55 30.46
C LEU A 13 -29.11 43.46 31.06
N THR A 14 -30.38 43.41 30.66
CA THR A 14 -31.20 42.19 30.77
C THR A 14 -31.09 41.41 29.47
N GLY A 15 -29.98 40.70 29.28
CA GLY A 15 -29.86 39.71 28.22
C GLY A 15 -30.57 38.44 28.65
N ALA A 16 -31.79 38.21 28.15
CA ALA A 16 -32.40 36.90 28.22
C ALA A 16 -31.54 35.96 27.35
N ALA A 17 -30.80 35.06 27.99
CA ALA A 17 -30.14 33.97 27.28
C ALA A 17 -31.24 33.06 26.73
N GLN A 18 -31.59 33.25 25.45
CA GLN A 18 -32.35 32.25 24.70
C GLN A 18 -31.46 31.01 24.61
N VAL A 19 -31.75 30.01 25.43
CA VAL A 19 -31.26 28.65 25.20
C VAL A 19 -31.81 28.23 23.84
N ALA A 20 -30.97 28.27 22.82
CA ALA A 20 -31.33 27.76 21.50
C ALA A 20 -31.76 26.30 21.67
N ALA A 21 -33.00 26.01 21.27
CA ALA A 21 -33.47 24.63 21.19
C ALA A 21 -32.48 23.84 20.32
N PRO A 22 -32.15 22.58 20.67
CA PRO A 22 -31.31 21.75 19.82
C PRO A 22 -31.92 21.74 18.43
N ALA A 23 -31.13 22.14 17.42
CA ALA A 23 -31.56 22.13 16.04
C ALA A 23 -32.08 20.73 15.71
N ALA A 24 -33.33 20.64 15.27
CA ALA A 24 -33.91 19.38 14.83
C ALA A 24 -32.98 18.78 13.75
N GLU A 25 -32.48 17.57 13.98
CA GLU A 25 -31.66 16.86 12.99
C GLU A 25 -32.41 16.84 11.67
N ALA A 26 -31.78 17.42 10.63
CA ALA A 26 -32.35 17.42 9.30
C ALA A 26 -32.61 15.98 8.86
N PRO A 27 -33.76 15.68 8.22
CA PRO A 27 -34.09 14.33 7.82
C PRO A 27 -32.99 13.78 6.89
N VAL A 28 -32.34 12.69 7.33
CA VAL A 28 -31.37 11.95 6.50
C VAL A 28 -32.12 11.36 5.32
N THR A 29 -31.90 11.92 4.13
CA THR A 29 -32.48 11.39 2.89
C THR A 29 -31.59 10.26 2.37
N LEU A 30 -32.10 9.03 2.42
CA LEU A 30 -31.42 7.85 1.89
C LEU A 30 -31.73 7.70 0.40
N HIS A 31 -30.72 7.91 -0.45
CA HIS A 31 -30.81 7.58 -1.87
C HIS A 31 -30.32 6.15 -2.12
N LEU A 32 -31.23 5.27 -2.54
CA LEU A 32 -30.90 3.90 -2.95
C LEU A 32 -30.69 3.86 -4.46
N SER A 33 -29.43 3.79 -4.89
CA SER A 33 -29.09 3.50 -6.28
C SER A 33 -28.92 1.99 -6.47
N ARG A 34 -29.66 1.40 -7.41
CA ARG A 34 -29.43 0.02 -7.83
C ARG A 34 -28.33 0.01 -8.88
N GLU A 35 -27.31 -0.82 -8.68
CA GLU A 35 -26.28 -1.06 -9.68
C GLU A 35 -26.87 -1.57 -11.00
N PRO A 36 -26.32 -1.17 -12.16
CA PRO A 36 -26.78 -1.67 -13.44
C PRO A 36 -26.52 -3.18 -13.54
N GLY A 37 -27.51 -3.91 -14.06
CA GLY A 37 -27.35 -5.33 -14.35
C GLY A 37 -26.37 -5.58 -15.49
N LEU A 38 -26.02 -6.85 -15.70
CA LEU A 38 -25.14 -7.26 -16.80
C LEU A 38 -25.79 -7.02 -18.17
N SER A 39 -25.01 -6.71 -19.20
CA SER A 39 -25.48 -6.64 -20.58
C SER A 39 -25.84 -8.03 -21.12
N ALA A 40 -26.56 -8.07 -22.25
CA ALA A 40 -26.90 -9.34 -22.89
C ALA A 40 -25.63 -10.13 -23.31
N GLY A 41 -24.58 -9.43 -23.74
CA GLY A 41 -23.30 -10.03 -24.11
C GLY A 41 -22.58 -10.66 -22.93
N VAL A 42 -22.48 -9.94 -21.80
CA VAL A 42 -21.83 -10.49 -20.59
C VAL A 42 -22.64 -11.64 -20.02
N ARG A 43 -23.98 -11.52 -19.94
CA ARG A 43 -24.83 -12.66 -19.56
C ARG A 43 -24.58 -13.87 -20.45
N ALA A 44 -24.45 -13.66 -21.77
CA ALA A 44 -24.19 -14.72 -22.72
C ALA A 44 -22.87 -15.44 -22.47
N ALA A 45 -21.80 -14.68 -22.21
CA ALA A 45 -20.48 -15.23 -21.90
C ALA A 45 -20.48 -16.07 -20.62
N LEU A 46 -21.32 -15.72 -19.63
CA LEU A 46 -21.40 -16.42 -18.34
C LEU A 46 -22.34 -17.63 -18.34
N ARG A 47 -23.16 -17.84 -19.39
CA ARG A 47 -24.18 -18.92 -19.40
C ARG A 47 -23.62 -20.33 -19.26
N GLY A 48 -22.41 -20.58 -19.73
CA GLY A 48 -21.79 -21.90 -19.74
C GLY A 48 -21.07 -22.27 -18.43
N LEU A 49 -21.07 -21.38 -17.43
CA LEU A 49 -20.39 -21.66 -16.17
C LEU A 49 -21.18 -22.69 -15.34
N PRO A 50 -20.49 -23.64 -14.69
CA PRO A 50 -21.12 -24.54 -13.71
C PRO A 50 -21.87 -23.77 -12.61
N GLY A 51 -22.94 -24.36 -12.08
CA GLY A 51 -23.82 -23.70 -11.11
C GLY A 51 -23.19 -23.40 -9.74
N ASP A 52 -22.07 -24.07 -9.42
CA ASP A 52 -21.28 -23.89 -8.22
C ASP A 52 -20.15 -22.85 -8.38
N VAL A 53 -20.00 -22.24 -9.57
CA VAL A 53 -19.01 -21.20 -9.83
C VAL A 53 -19.54 -19.83 -9.43
N GLU A 54 -18.86 -19.21 -8.46
CA GLU A 54 -19.11 -17.82 -8.10
C GLU A 54 -18.46 -16.88 -9.11
N THR A 55 -19.22 -15.88 -9.56
CA THR A 55 -18.75 -14.85 -10.50
C THR A 55 -19.13 -13.47 -10.03
N VAL A 56 -18.12 -12.60 -9.98
CA VAL A 56 -18.25 -11.18 -9.70
C VAL A 56 -17.86 -10.40 -10.95
N VAL A 57 -18.63 -9.37 -11.28
CA VAL A 57 -18.38 -8.49 -12.41
C VAL A 57 -18.55 -7.05 -11.95
N LEU A 58 -17.59 -6.20 -12.31
CA LEU A 58 -17.69 -4.75 -12.20
C LEU A 58 -17.06 -4.15 -13.46
N VAL A 59 -17.84 -3.39 -14.21
CA VAL A 59 -17.39 -2.62 -15.37
C VAL A 59 -17.64 -1.17 -15.07
N GLN A 60 -16.59 -0.34 -15.16
CA GLN A 60 -16.66 1.08 -14.85
C GLN A 60 -16.07 1.89 -16.01
N ASP A 61 -16.73 2.96 -16.39
CA ASP A 61 -16.17 3.97 -17.27
C ASP A 61 -15.08 4.74 -16.52
N LEU A 62 -13.83 4.71 -17.01
CA LEU A 62 -12.71 5.31 -16.29
C LEU A 62 -12.74 6.85 -16.27
N ARG A 63 -13.45 7.49 -17.20
CA ARG A 63 -13.51 8.96 -17.31
C ARG A 63 -14.59 9.55 -16.42
N THR A 64 -15.77 8.94 -16.44
CA THR A 64 -16.96 9.38 -15.70
C THR A 64 -17.13 8.69 -14.36
N ARG A 65 -16.41 7.58 -14.15
CA ARG A 65 -16.54 6.69 -12.98
C ARG A 65 -17.93 6.05 -12.85
N ALA A 66 -18.76 6.13 -13.88
CA ALA A 66 -20.06 5.48 -13.91
C ALA A 66 -19.87 3.95 -13.94
N VAL A 67 -20.56 3.25 -13.04
CA VAL A 67 -20.70 1.79 -13.16
C VAL A 67 -21.58 1.53 -14.39
N LEU A 68 -21.09 0.70 -15.30
CA LEU A 68 -21.78 0.35 -16.54
C LEU A 68 -22.48 -1.00 -16.42
N GLU A 69 -21.84 -1.95 -15.73
CA GLU A 69 -22.37 -3.29 -15.48
C GLU A 69 -21.84 -3.80 -14.14
N ALA A 70 -22.69 -4.45 -13.35
CA ALA A 70 -22.26 -5.09 -12.11
C ALA A 70 -23.00 -6.40 -11.82
N ARG A 71 -22.29 -7.32 -11.17
CA ARG A 71 -22.83 -8.51 -10.51
C ARG A 71 -22.03 -8.74 -9.24
N GLN A 72 -22.67 -8.53 -8.09
CA GLN A 72 -22.05 -8.70 -6.76
C GLN A 72 -20.69 -7.97 -6.64
N PRO A 73 -20.56 -6.70 -7.07
CA PRO A 73 -19.26 -6.02 -7.22
C PRO A 73 -18.46 -5.92 -5.91
N ASP A 74 -19.15 -6.04 -4.78
CA ASP A 74 -18.60 -5.93 -3.44
C ASP A 74 -18.19 -7.27 -2.81
N ARG A 75 -18.48 -8.39 -3.47
CA ARG A 75 -18.12 -9.72 -2.98
C ARG A 75 -16.63 -9.95 -3.16
N ALA A 76 -15.95 -10.27 -2.06
CA ALA A 76 -14.53 -10.60 -2.10
C ALA A 76 -14.32 -11.99 -2.71
N LEU A 77 -13.44 -12.08 -3.71
CA LEU A 77 -12.98 -13.33 -4.32
C LEU A 77 -11.47 -13.49 -4.12
N ILE A 78 -10.97 -14.69 -4.38
CA ILE A 78 -9.53 -14.95 -4.48
C ILE A 78 -9.00 -14.26 -5.74
N PRO A 79 -8.10 -13.27 -5.64
CA PRO A 79 -7.66 -12.46 -6.79
C PRO A 79 -6.68 -13.20 -7.71
N ALA A 80 -6.03 -14.25 -7.23
CA ALA A 80 -4.92 -14.90 -7.94
C ALA A 80 -3.88 -13.85 -8.41
N SER A 81 -3.36 -13.99 -9.63
CA SER A 81 -2.36 -13.06 -10.16
C SER A 81 -2.88 -11.64 -10.42
N THR A 82 -4.19 -11.35 -10.31
CA THR A 82 -4.67 -9.95 -10.40
C THR A 82 -4.17 -9.09 -9.24
N THR A 83 -3.76 -9.69 -8.11
CA THR A 83 -3.03 -9.02 -7.03
C THR A 83 -1.80 -8.25 -7.54
N LYS A 84 -1.16 -8.71 -8.62
CA LYS A 84 0.00 -8.02 -9.21
C LYS A 84 -0.32 -6.59 -9.62
N LEU A 85 -1.56 -6.26 -10.00
CA LEU A 85 -1.95 -4.89 -10.33
C LEU A 85 -1.84 -3.96 -9.12
N VAL A 86 -2.27 -4.43 -7.94
CA VAL A 86 -2.20 -3.68 -6.69
C VAL A 86 -0.75 -3.55 -6.24
N THR A 87 0.01 -4.65 -6.27
CA THR A 87 1.43 -4.66 -5.92
C THR A 87 2.22 -3.71 -6.83
N ALA A 88 1.99 -3.76 -8.14
CA ALA A 88 2.67 -2.89 -9.10
C ALA A 88 2.33 -1.42 -8.88
N ALA A 89 1.06 -1.08 -8.63
CA ALA A 89 0.66 0.29 -8.34
C ALA A 89 1.32 0.82 -7.06
N ALA A 90 1.36 0.03 -5.98
CA ALA A 90 2.00 0.40 -4.74
C ALA A 90 3.52 0.60 -4.91
N VAL A 91 4.20 -0.29 -5.64
CA VAL A 91 5.63 -0.16 -5.93
C VAL A 91 5.91 1.07 -6.78
N LEU A 92 5.09 1.35 -7.80
CA LEU A 92 5.25 2.55 -8.61
C LEU A 92 5.06 3.81 -7.76
N ASP A 93 4.07 3.85 -6.88
CA ASP A 93 3.85 4.98 -5.97
C ASP A 93 5.05 5.20 -5.03
N GLU A 94 5.49 4.14 -4.33
CA GLU A 94 6.64 4.19 -3.41
C GLU A 94 7.94 4.63 -4.10
N ARG A 95 8.14 4.21 -5.36
CA ARG A 95 9.39 4.41 -6.10
C ARG A 95 9.42 5.65 -6.99
N GLY A 96 8.39 6.49 -6.95
CA GLY A 96 8.34 7.72 -7.74
C GLY A 96 8.04 7.48 -9.23
N GLY A 97 7.24 6.47 -9.52
CA GLY A 97 6.77 6.10 -10.84
C GLY A 97 7.72 5.17 -11.61
N ALA A 98 7.56 5.15 -12.94
CA ALA A 98 8.31 4.25 -13.81
C ALA A 98 9.83 4.55 -13.88
N GLY A 99 10.26 5.72 -13.39
CA GLY A 99 11.67 6.11 -13.30
C GLY A 99 12.37 5.68 -12.00
N GLY A 100 11.65 5.03 -11.07
CA GLY A 100 12.22 4.47 -9.86
C GLY A 100 13.31 3.44 -10.16
N TRP A 101 14.27 3.28 -9.24
CA TRP A 101 15.39 2.38 -9.43
C TRP A 101 15.68 1.56 -8.18
N TRP A 102 16.37 0.44 -8.38
CA TRP A 102 16.88 -0.43 -7.33
C TRP A 102 18.40 -0.38 -7.31
N SER A 103 18.99 -0.53 -6.13
CA SER A 103 20.42 -0.43 -5.91
C SER A 103 21.01 -1.73 -5.38
N ALA A 104 22.27 -1.97 -5.73
CA ALA A 104 23.11 -2.93 -5.04
C ALA A 104 24.48 -2.29 -4.85
N GLU A 105 24.96 -2.28 -3.62
CA GLU A 105 26.17 -1.56 -3.22
C GLU A 105 27.14 -2.49 -2.51
N LEU A 106 28.43 -2.29 -2.78
CA LEU A 106 29.51 -2.94 -2.05
C LEU A 106 30.21 -1.90 -1.18
N THR A 107 30.20 -2.12 0.13
CA THR A 107 30.78 -1.20 1.12
C THR A 107 31.93 -1.85 1.89
N VAL A 108 32.81 -1.04 2.47
CA VAL A 108 33.90 -1.46 3.36
C VAL A 108 33.78 -0.72 4.69
N PRO A 109 34.41 -1.21 5.77
CA PRO A 109 34.50 -0.44 7.01
C PRO A 109 35.07 0.95 6.75
N ALA A 110 34.43 2.00 7.31
CA ALA A 110 34.79 3.39 7.05
C ALA A 110 36.28 3.69 7.28
N ALA A 111 36.88 3.11 8.32
CA ALA A 111 38.31 3.28 8.64
C ALA A 111 39.27 2.59 7.65
N GLN A 112 38.74 1.81 6.69
CA GLN A 112 39.49 1.02 5.72
C GLN A 112 39.24 1.44 4.27
N VAL A 113 38.50 2.53 4.04
CA VAL A 113 38.32 3.12 2.70
C VAL A 113 39.68 3.44 2.09
N GLY A 114 39.87 3.06 0.81
CA GLY A 114 41.11 3.28 0.05
C GLY A 114 42.25 2.31 0.35
N ARG A 115 42.09 1.38 1.32
CA ARG A 115 43.12 0.37 1.59
C ARG A 115 43.07 -0.76 0.55
N ALA A 116 44.24 -1.31 0.23
CA ALA A 116 44.34 -2.49 -0.63
C ALA A 116 43.82 -3.77 0.06
N ALA A 117 43.91 -3.85 1.39
CA ALA A 117 43.39 -4.96 2.17
C ALA A 117 42.36 -4.45 3.20
N VAL A 118 41.20 -5.10 3.24
CA VAL A 118 40.10 -4.77 4.17
C VAL A 118 39.65 -6.03 4.92
N LYS A 119 39.11 -5.83 6.12
CA LYS A 119 38.62 -6.92 6.96
C LYS A 119 37.38 -7.57 6.36
N ALA A 120 36.48 -6.76 5.82
CA ALA A 120 35.26 -7.25 5.19
C ALA A 120 34.79 -6.32 4.08
N VAL A 121 34.05 -6.87 3.13
CA VAL A 121 33.13 -6.12 2.26
C VAL A 121 31.71 -6.52 2.62
N THR A 122 30.77 -5.58 2.51
CA THR A 122 29.34 -5.85 2.72
C THR A 122 28.55 -5.51 1.46
N LEU A 123 27.87 -6.51 0.91
CA LEU A 123 26.91 -6.36 -0.19
C LEU A 123 25.55 -6.00 0.42
N ARG A 124 25.02 -4.84 0.04
CA ARG A 124 23.67 -4.39 0.43
C ARG A 124 22.84 -4.21 -0.83
N GLY A 125 21.72 -4.92 -0.93
CA GLY A 125 20.77 -4.78 -2.03
C GLY A 125 19.48 -4.10 -1.56
N SER A 126 18.86 -3.29 -2.41
CA SER A 126 17.55 -2.70 -2.12
C SER A 126 16.38 -3.62 -2.50
N GLY A 127 16.64 -4.82 -3.03
CA GLY A 127 15.62 -5.81 -3.41
C GLY A 127 15.43 -6.07 -4.91
N ASP A 128 16.36 -5.65 -5.77
CA ASP A 128 16.25 -5.87 -7.22
C ASP A 128 16.34 -7.36 -7.59
N PRO A 129 15.29 -7.98 -8.15
CA PRO A 129 15.36 -9.37 -8.61
C PRO A 129 16.19 -9.54 -9.90
N THR A 130 16.69 -8.46 -10.52
CA THR A 130 17.44 -8.47 -11.78
C THR A 130 18.96 -8.43 -11.60
N LEU A 131 19.47 -8.32 -10.37
CA LEU A 131 20.91 -8.34 -10.11
C LEU A 131 21.52 -9.65 -10.61
N SER A 132 22.40 -9.55 -11.60
CA SER A 132 23.03 -10.73 -12.20
C SER A 132 24.32 -11.10 -11.47
N VAL A 133 24.77 -12.34 -11.64
CA VAL A 133 26.07 -12.78 -11.11
C VAL A 133 27.22 -12.20 -11.95
N ALA A 134 27.17 -12.34 -13.27
CA ALA A 134 28.33 -12.11 -14.14
C ALA A 134 28.12 -11.09 -15.26
N ASP A 135 26.89 -10.98 -15.76
CA ASP A 135 26.61 -10.37 -17.06
C ASP A 135 26.06 -8.95 -16.92
N GLY A 136 26.46 -8.08 -17.84
CA GLY A 136 26.00 -6.69 -17.87
C GLY A 136 26.60 -5.79 -16.78
N ALA A 137 26.15 -4.53 -16.83
CA ALA A 137 26.64 -3.45 -15.95
C ALA A 137 26.11 -3.55 -14.52
N TYR A 138 24.95 -4.17 -14.33
CA TYR A 138 24.32 -4.41 -13.02
C TYR A 138 24.54 -5.87 -12.60
N SER A 139 25.75 -6.16 -12.10
CA SER A 139 26.16 -7.51 -11.73
C SER A 139 27.16 -7.54 -10.57
N LEU A 140 27.24 -8.67 -9.86
CA LEU A 140 28.25 -8.90 -8.82
C LEU A 140 29.67 -8.78 -9.39
N ARG A 141 29.90 -9.28 -10.61
CA ARG A 141 31.18 -9.12 -11.32
C ARG A 141 31.49 -7.65 -11.61
N ALA A 142 30.49 -6.84 -12.00
CA ALA A 142 30.70 -5.41 -12.20
C ALA A 142 31.09 -4.71 -10.89
N LEU A 143 30.42 -5.01 -9.78
CA LEU A 143 30.77 -4.48 -8.46
C LEU A 143 32.19 -4.87 -8.04
N ALA A 144 32.58 -6.13 -8.21
CA ALA A 144 33.94 -6.59 -7.91
C ALA A 144 35.00 -5.88 -8.78
N ARG A 145 34.75 -5.70 -10.08
CA ARG A 145 35.63 -4.93 -10.98
C ARG A 145 35.77 -3.48 -10.52
N GLN A 146 34.68 -2.83 -10.12
CA GLN A 146 34.73 -1.47 -9.59
C GLN A 146 35.54 -1.38 -8.30
N ALA A 147 35.40 -2.34 -7.39
CA ALA A 147 36.18 -2.38 -6.15
C ALA A 147 37.67 -2.59 -6.43
N TYR A 148 38.01 -3.50 -7.35
CA TYR A 148 39.38 -3.72 -7.79
C TYR A 148 39.99 -2.48 -8.45
N ALA A 149 39.24 -1.79 -9.32
CA ALA A 149 39.66 -0.54 -9.94
C ALA A 149 39.92 0.57 -8.90
N ARG A 150 39.21 0.54 -7.76
CA ARG A 150 39.41 1.45 -6.62
C ARG A 150 40.55 1.04 -5.67
N GLY A 151 41.34 0.03 -6.03
CA GLY A 151 42.55 -0.35 -5.30
C GLY A 151 42.38 -1.53 -4.34
N LEU A 152 41.17 -2.07 -4.17
CA LEU A 152 40.95 -3.24 -3.33
C LEU A 152 41.62 -4.49 -3.93
N ARG A 153 42.35 -5.25 -3.13
CA ARG A 153 43.12 -6.45 -3.54
C ARG A 153 42.84 -7.65 -2.64
N GLU A 154 42.64 -7.42 -1.36
CA GLU A 154 42.42 -8.46 -0.37
C GLU A 154 41.21 -8.14 0.50
N VAL A 155 40.41 -9.17 0.75
CA VAL A 155 39.20 -9.09 1.58
C VAL A 155 39.19 -10.28 2.51
N GLY A 156 39.11 -10.04 3.81
CA GLY A 156 39.03 -11.12 4.80
C GLY A 156 37.68 -11.84 4.79
N GLU A 157 36.58 -11.10 4.61
CA GLU A 157 35.22 -11.63 4.70
C GLU A 157 34.26 -10.95 3.71
N VAL A 158 33.31 -11.69 3.14
CA VAL A 158 32.21 -11.16 2.35
C VAL A 158 30.92 -11.31 3.14
N ARG A 159 30.25 -10.20 3.40
CA ARG A 159 28.97 -10.15 4.13
C ARG A 159 27.85 -9.78 3.19
N VAL A 160 26.67 -10.33 3.45
CA VAL A 160 25.41 -9.91 2.85
C VAL A 160 24.61 -9.20 3.93
N ASP A 161 24.18 -7.98 3.66
CA ASP A 161 23.24 -7.27 4.52
C ASP A 161 21.82 -7.64 4.08
N ASP A 162 21.17 -8.46 4.91
CA ASP A 162 19.80 -8.91 4.76
C ASP A 162 18.82 -8.18 5.68
N LEU A 163 19.26 -7.13 6.41
CA LEU A 163 18.42 -6.43 7.40
C LEU A 163 17.17 -5.77 6.79
N ALA A 164 17.18 -5.52 5.48
CA ALA A 164 16.03 -5.00 4.76
C ALA A 164 14.93 -6.06 4.53
N PHE A 165 15.22 -7.35 4.69
CA PHE A 165 14.32 -8.45 4.38
C PHE A 165 14.29 -9.48 5.50
N ASP A 166 13.10 -9.68 6.09
CA ASP A 166 12.86 -10.81 6.98
C ASP A 166 12.64 -12.07 6.14
N SER A 167 13.73 -12.81 5.88
CA SER A 167 13.69 -14.05 5.08
C SER A 167 12.90 -15.18 5.78
N ALA A 168 12.77 -15.13 7.11
CA ALA A 168 11.94 -16.09 7.85
C ALA A 168 10.45 -15.90 7.54
N ALA A 169 10.03 -14.72 7.10
CA ALA A 169 8.66 -14.46 6.66
C ALA A 169 8.31 -15.11 5.30
N TRP A 170 9.28 -15.69 4.58
CA TRP A 170 9.07 -16.28 3.25
C TRP A 170 8.69 -17.76 3.28
N GLU A 171 8.73 -18.40 4.45
CA GLU A 171 8.18 -19.74 4.66
C GLU A 171 6.64 -19.69 4.65
N VAL A 172 6.06 -19.52 3.46
CA VAL A 172 4.63 -19.70 3.26
C VAL A 172 4.40 -21.19 2.95
N PRO A 173 3.63 -21.93 3.78
CA PRO A 173 3.33 -23.32 3.50
C PRO A 173 2.73 -23.47 2.11
N LEU A 174 3.25 -24.42 1.32
CA LEU A 174 2.60 -24.81 0.07
C LEU A 174 1.15 -25.19 0.37
N GLY A 175 0.20 -24.58 -0.35
CA GLY A 175 -1.24 -24.77 -0.09
C GLY A 175 -1.86 -23.79 0.90
N ALA A 176 -1.13 -22.78 1.39
CA ALA A 176 -1.73 -21.69 2.14
C ALA A 176 -2.83 -21.00 1.28
N PRO A 177 -4.07 -20.88 1.80
CA PRO A 177 -5.15 -20.27 1.04
C PRO A 177 -4.85 -18.80 0.81
N MET A 178 -5.03 -18.33 -0.43
CA MET A 178 -5.02 -16.89 -0.72
C MET A 178 -6.21 -16.22 -0.05
N THR A 179 -5.95 -15.22 0.79
CA THR A 179 -7.01 -14.47 1.47
C THR A 179 -7.73 -13.55 0.49
N ALA A 180 -9.05 -13.67 0.44
CA ALA A 180 -9.90 -12.73 -0.29
C ALA A 180 -9.90 -11.36 0.44
N LEU A 181 -9.54 -10.31 -0.30
CA LEU A 181 -9.38 -8.95 0.20
C LEU A 181 -10.32 -8.01 -0.54
N ARG A 182 -10.95 -7.08 0.19
CA ARG A 182 -11.66 -5.93 -0.39
C ARG A 182 -10.85 -4.67 -0.12
N LEU A 183 -10.25 -4.10 -1.17
CA LEU A 183 -9.39 -2.92 -1.04
C LEU A 183 -10.14 -1.69 -0.53
N ALA A 184 -11.40 -1.49 -0.92
CA ALA A 184 -12.21 -0.38 -0.42
C ALA A 184 -12.31 -0.38 1.12
N ALA A 185 -12.51 -1.56 1.73
CA ALA A 185 -12.55 -1.66 3.19
C ALA A 185 -11.21 -1.28 3.86
N TRP A 186 -10.09 -1.47 3.17
CA TRP A 186 -8.76 -1.09 3.66
C TRP A 186 -8.44 0.38 3.40
N HIS A 187 -9.06 0.99 2.40
CA HIS A 187 -8.98 2.42 2.17
C HIS A 187 -9.83 3.19 3.20
N ASP A 188 -11.04 2.71 3.45
CA ASP A 188 -12.01 3.39 4.32
C ASP A 188 -11.72 3.19 5.82
N ASP A 189 -11.13 2.04 6.18
CA ASP A 189 -10.65 1.73 7.53
C ASP A 189 -9.24 1.09 7.47
N PRO A 190 -8.18 1.88 7.24
CA PRO A 190 -6.83 1.35 7.10
C PRO A 190 -6.33 0.74 8.41
N PRO A 191 -5.63 -0.41 8.37
CA PRO A 191 -5.05 -0.99 9.57
C PRO A 191 -3.99 -0.06 10.15
N VAL A 192 -4.07 0.18 11.46
CA VAL A 192 -3.16 1.06 12.20
C VAL A 192 -1.72 0.52 12.30
N SER A 193 -1.48 -0.74 11.93
CA SER A 193 -0.15 -1.36 11.91
C SER A 193 -0.10 -2.58 10.97
N ALA A 194 1.11 -2.99 10.59
CA ALA A 194 1.32 -4.23 9.83
C ALA A 194 0.87 -5.48 10.60
N GLN A 195 0.93 -5.46 11.93
CA GLN A 195 0.39 -6.55 12.76
C GLN A 195 -1.13 -6.59 12.69
N ALA A 196 -1.81 -5.45 12.86
CA ALA A 196 -3.27 -5.37 12.73
C ALA A 196 -3.74 -5.81 11.33
N ALA A 197 -2.97 -5.47 10.29
CA ALA A 197 -3.19 -5.94 8.93
C ALA A 197 -3.14 -7.49 8.82
N ARG A 198 -2.11 -8.12 9.41
CA ARG A 198 -1.96 -9.59 9.42
C ARG A 198 -3.08 -10.28 10.21
N GLU A 199 -3.45 -9.74 11.36
CA GLU A 199 -4.56 -10.24 12.18
C GLU A 199 -5.88 -10.18 11.42
N ARG A 200 -6.22 -9.03 10.80
CA ARG A 200 -7.41 -8.87 9.95
C ARG A 200 -7.44 -9.86 8.77
N LEU A 201 -6.29 -10.21 8.19
CA LEU A 201 -6.18 -11.19 7.10
C LEU A 201 -6.26 -12.65 7.60
N GLY A 202 -5.82 -12.93 8.83
CA GLY A 202 -5.83 -14.25 9.45
C GLY A 202 -7.17 -14.64 10.07
N ASP A 203 -7.91 -13.68 10.63
CA ASP A 203 -9.18 -13.92 11.33
C ASP A 203 -10.32 -14.39 10.42
N ARG A 204 -10.23 -14.16 9.11
CA ARG A 204 -11.24 -14.62 8.15
C ARG A 204 -11.25 -16.15 7.94
N LYS A 205 -10.31 -16.90 8.53
CA LYS A 205 -10.43 -18.38 8.58
C LYS A 205 -11.59 -18.86 9.47
N ARG A 206 -12.21 -18.00 10.28
CA ARG A 206 -13.26 -18.40 11.26
C ARG A 206 -14.70 -18.09 10.89
N THR A 207 -14.98 -17.45 9.75
CA THR A 207 -16.36 -17.09 9.38
C THR A 207 -16.84 -17.86 8.15
N ARG A 208 -17.07 -19.17 8.33
CA ARG A 208 -18.06 -19.92 7.54
C ARG A 208 -19.04 -20.56 8.51
N LEU A 209 -20.24 -19.98 8.58
CA LEU A 209 -21.49 -20.68 8.85
C LEU A 209 -22.23 -20.78 7.51
#